data_AF-A0AAV8VVT0-F1
#
_entry.id   AF-A0AAV8VVT0-F1
#
_cell.length_a   1.000
_cell.length_b   1.000
_cell.length_c   1.000
_cell.angle_alpha   90.00
_cell.angle_beta   90.00
_cell.angle_gamma   90.00
#
_symmetry.space_group_name_H-M   'P 1'
#
loop_
_entity.id
_entity.type
_entity.pdbx_description
1 polymer ?
#
loop_
_entity_poly.entity_id
_entity_poly.type
_entity_poly.pdbx_seq_one_letter_code
_entity_poly.pdbx_strand_id
1 'polypeptide(L)'
;KFDLIFHRTGPLTGQPRGYAFVTYTKQEDAITAKRILNNVLVGQKKIVVTWAHSVNNEEVEKPKPEVVIPALAISKEGKKSDRISQIQAIEAKLKLMEKKQEDELKINDTVATKPPVIVQYQYNKSQVTSSNCKYKHSSKKSDRFNKPYSKNKYKR
;
A
#
# COMPACT_ATOMS: atom_id res chain seq x y z
N LYS A 1 21.40 1.63 31.06
CA LYS A 1 20.16 2.06 30.36
C LYS A 1 19.73 0.96 29.40
N PHE A 2 18.42 0.74 29.20
CA PHE A 2 17.87 -0.25 28.28
C PHE A 2 16.87 0.42 27.34
N ASP A 3 17.09 0.33 26.04
CA ASP A 3 16.27 0.97 25.01
C ASP A 3 15.71 -0.09 24.04
N LEU A 4 14.40 -0.35 24.11
CA LEU A 4 13.70 -1.26 23.20
C LEU A 4 13.20 -0.50 21.97
N ILE A 5 13.44 -1.05 20.77
CA ILE A 5 13.07 -0.40 19.51
C ILE A 5 11.74 -0.94 18.99
N PHE A 6 10.86 -0.02 18.61
CA PHE A 6 9.54 -0.29 18.04
C PHE A 6 9.42 0.29 16.63
N HIS A 7 8.54 -0.32 15.82
CA HIS A 7 8.13 0.28 14.56
C HIS A 7 7.36 1.59 14.84
N ARG A 8 7.82 2.71 14.27
CA ARG A 8 7.15 4.02 14.41
C ARG A 8 6.02 4.24 13.41
N THR A 9 6.08 3.58 12.25
CA THR A 9 5.11 3.74 11.16
C THR A 9 4.85 2.40 10.44
N GLY A 10 3.74 2.35 9.69
CA GLY A 10 3.32 1.20 8.89
C GLY A 10 2.49 0.15 9.66
N PRO A 11 2.22 -1.01 9.03
CA PRO A 11 1.30 -2.02 9.58
C PRO A 11 1.72 -2.63 10.92
N LEU A 12 3.02 -2.61 11.24
CA LEU A 12 3.57 -3.16 12.48
C LEU A 12 3.81 -2.09 13.56
N THR A 13 3.27 -0.88 13.40
CA THR A 13 3.46 0.23 14.34
C THR A 13 3.16 -0.19 15.77
N GLY A 14 4.05 0.14 16.70
CA GLY A 14 3.95 -0.25 18.11
C GLY A 14 4.44 -1.66 18.42
N GLN A 15 4.72 -2.51 17.43
CA GLN A 15 5.33 -3.82 17.65
C GLN A 15 6.86 -3.72 17.79
N PRO A 16 7.48 -4.55 18.66
CA PRO A 16 8.93 -4.54 18.86
C PRO A 16 9.67 -4.99 17.60
N ARG A 17 10.82 -4.38 17.33
CA ARG A 17 11.62 -4.65 16.12
C ARG A 17 12.47 -5.92 16.21
N GLY A 18 12.47 -6.59 17.37
CA GLY A 18 13.24 -7.81 17.62
C GLY A 18 14.69 -7.57 18.05
N TYR A 19 15.05 -6.33 18.37
CA TYR A 19 16.32 -5.98 19.00
C TYR A 19 16.16 -4.81 19.98
N ALA A 20 17.13 -4.66 20.86
CA ALA A 20 17.22 -3.61 21.86
C ALA A 20 18.67 -3.16 22.02
N PHE A 21 18.87 -1.98 22.58
CA PHE A 21 20.18 -1.45 22.93
C PHE A 21 20.35 -1.43 24.45
N VAL A 22 21.53 -1.83 24.91
CA VAL A 22 21.88 -1.81 26.33
C VAL A 22 23.12 -0.94 26.48
N THR A 23 22.99 0.12 27.26
CA THR A 23 24.10 1.01 27.61
C THR A 23 24.58 0.66 29.01
N TYR A 24 25.82 0.17 29.09
CA TYR A 24 26.52 -0.08 30.35
C TYR A 24 27.23 1.18 30.84
N THR A 25 27.47 1.25 32.14
CA THR A 25 28.27 2.33 32.75
C THR A 25 29.77 2.08 32.57
N LYS A 26 30.20 0.82 32.71
CA LYS A 26 31.58 0.39 32.51
C LYS A 26 31.73 -0.39 31.20
N GLN A 27 32.87 -0.21 30.55
CA GLN A 27 33.21 -0.92 29.33
C GLN A 27 33.43 -2.43 29.58
N GLU A 28 34.06 -2.78 30.70
CA GLU A 28 34.37 -4.17 31.07
C GLU A 28 33.11 -5.03 31.19
N ASP A 29 32.05 -4.46 31.78
CA ASP A 29 30.74 -5.11 31.91
C ASP A 29 30.15 -5.41 30.53
N ALA A 30 30.27 -4.48 29.58
CA ALA A 30 29.77 -4.65 28.22
C ALA A 30 30.52 -5.76 27.46
N ILE A 31 31.85 -5.83 27.62
CA ILE A 31 32.69 -6.88 27.01
C ILE A 31 32.31 -8.24 27.59
N THR A 32 32.18 -8.33 28.91
CA THR A 32 31.83 -9.56 29.62
C THR A 32 30.43 -10.03 29.23
N ALA A 33 29.45 -9.13 29.23
CA ALA A 33 28.09 -9.44 28.82
C ALA A 33 28.02 -9.94 27.36
N LYS A 34 28.73 -9.28 26.44
CA LYS A 34 28.81 -9.74 25.04
C LYS A 34 29.39 -11.15 24.92
N ARG A 35 30.45 -11.46 25.69
CA ARG A 35 31.07 -12.79 25.66
C ARG A 35 30.13 -13.88 26.18
N ILE A 36 29.44 -13.62 27.28
CA ILE A 36 28.60 -14.62 27.96
C ILE A 36 27.26 -14.80 27.26
N LEU A 37 26.63 -13.70 26.82
CA LEU A 37 25.24 -13.72 26.35
C LEU A 37 25.08 -13.92 24.84
N ASN A 38 26.16 -13.81 24.06
CA ASN A 38 26.08 -14.03 22.62
C ASN A 38 25.77 -15.50 22.31
N ASN A 39 24.76 -15.73 21.46
CA ASN A 39 24.23 -17.05 21.09
C ASN A 39 23.58 -17.85 22.23
N VAL A 40 23.23 -17.22 23.34
CA VAL A 40 22.47 -17.85 24.43
C VAL A 40 21.00 -18.00 24.03
N LEU A 41 20.38 -19.10 24.44
CA LEU A 41 18.95 -19.34 24.25
C LEU A 41 18.14 -18.53 25.27
N VAL A 42 17.26 -17.65 24.79
CA VAL A 42 16.35 -16.86 25.62
C VAL A 42 14.93 -17.10 25.14
N GLY A 43 14.11 -17.72 26.00
CA GLY A 43 12.79 -18.20 25.61
C GLY A 43 12.87 -19.23 24.47
N GLN A 44 12.35 -18.88 23.30
CA GLN A 44 12.31 -19.77 22.14
C GLN A 44 13.38 -19.45 21.07
N LYS A 45 14.19 -18.41 21.27
CA LYS A 45 15.15 -17.93 20.26
C LYS A 45 16.53 -17.72 20.87
N LYS A 46 17.57 -17.96 20.08
CA LYS A 46 18.92 -17.56 20.46
C LYS A 46 19.11 -16.07 20.21
N ILE A 47 19.69 -15.36 21.17
CA ILE A 47 20.01 -13.95 21.03
C ILE A 47 21.42 -13.79 20.47
N VAL A 48 21.65 -12.71 19.73
CA VAL A 48 22.97 -12.35 19.21
C VAL A 48 23.33 -10.98 19.77
N VAL A 49 24.53 -10.86 20.34
CA VAL A 49 25.00 -9.61 20.95
C VAL A 49 26.17 -9.06 20.12
N THR A 50 25.93 -7.93 19.47
CA THR A 50 26.91 -7.23 18.63
C THR A 50 27.21 -5.85 19.17
N TRP A 51 28.29 -5.22 18.68
CA TRP A 51 28.56 -3.83 19.01
C TRP A 51 27.57 -2.93 18.28
N ALA A 52 27.06 -1.91 18.99
CA ALA A 52 26.19 -0.92 18.38
C ALA A 52 26.99 -0.05 17.40
N HIS A 53 26.39 0.27 16.26
CA HIS A 53 26.95 1.20 15.29
C HIS A 53 26.29 2.56 15.50
N SER A 54 27.08 3.64 15.49
CA SER A 54 26.51 4.98 15.51
C SER A 54 25.84 5.25 14.17
N VAL A 55 24.53 5.39 14.18
CA VAL A 55 23.78 5.91 13.04
C VAL A 55 23.53 7.39 13.31
N ASN A 56 24.15 8.26 12.54
CA ASN A 56 23.81 9.67 12.54
C ASN A 56 22.38 9.76 11.98
N ASN A 57 21.41 10.16 12.81
CA ASN A 57 19.98 10.21 12.46
C ASN A 57 19.65 11.32 11.43
N GLU A 58 20.65 12.00 10.87
CA GLU A 58 20.46 13.11 9.93
C GLU A 58 20.04 12.63 8.52
N GLU A 59 20.13 11.33 8.21
CA GLU A 59 19.92 10.81 6.85
C GLU A 59 18.57 10.07 6.64
N VAL A 60 17.47 10.55 7.23
CA VAL A 60 16.11 10.00 6.98
C VAL A 60 15.21 10.91 6.13
N GLU A 61 15.71 12.06 5.68
CA GLU A 61 15.11 12.78 4.56
C GLU A 61 15.85 12.48 3.25
N LYS A 62 15.93 11.20 2.87
CA LYS A 62 16.17 10.91 1.44
C LYS A 62 14.90 11.31 0.71
N PRO A 63 14.92 12.34 -0.16
CA PRO A 63 13.74 12.69 -0.95
C PRO A 63 13.33 11.44 -1.72
N LYS A 64 12.06 11.04 -1.58
CA LYS A 64 11.49 9.94 -2.35
C LYS A 64 11.85 10.18 -3.82
N PRO A 65 12.47 9.22 -4.52
CA PRO A 65 12.69 9.39 -5.95
C PRO A 65 11.33 9.61 -6.59
N GLU A 66 11.19 10.74 -7.29
CA GLU A 66 9.99 11.06 -8.04
C GLU A 66 9.84 9.99 -9.12
N VAL A 67 8.91 9.05 -8.88
CA VAL A 67 8.64 7.98 -9.83
C VAL A 67 7.90 8.61 -10.98
N VAL A 68 8.61 8.96 -12.05
CA VAL A 68 8.00 9.41 -13.31
C VAL A 68 7.34 8.19 -13.93
N ILE A 69 6.06 7.98 -13.62
CA ILE A 69 5.22 6.98 -14.27
C ILE A 69 4.72 7.63 -15.57
N PRO A 70 5.09 7.13 -16.76
CA PRO A 70 4.68 7.73 -18.04
C PRO A 70 3.16 7.86 -18.21
N ALA A 71 2.37 6.97 -17.56
CA ALA A 71 0.91 7.05 -17.55
C ALA A 71 0.34 8.27 -16.80
N LEU A 72 1.10 8.88 -15.89
CA LEU A 72 0.72 10.09 -15.14
C LEU A 72 1.28 11.39 -15.75
N ALA A 73 2.25 11.29 -16.67
CA ALA A 73 2.96 12.43 -17.26
C ALA A 73 2.08 13.33 -18.14
N ILE A 74 0.88 12.89 -18.52
CA ILE A 74 -0.04 13.68 -19.35
C ILE A 74 -0.81 14.74 -18.53
N SER A 75 -0.80 14.67 -17.20
CA SER A 75 -1.70 15.51 -16.38
C SER A 75 -1.04 16.54 -15.46
N LYS A 76 0.28 16.74 -15.51
CA LYS A 76 0.95 17.78 -14.71
C LYS A 76 2.04 18.51 -15.49
N GLU A 77 1.65 19.31 -16.47
CA GLU A 77 2.42 20.51 -16.75
C GLU A 77 2.08 21.56 -15.68
N GLY A 78 3.02 21.75 -14.75
CA GLY A 78 2.95 22.73 -13.67
C GLY A 78 3.07 24.17 -14.16
N LYS A 79 2.08 24.63 -14.94
CA LYS A 79 1.81 26.07 -15.06
C LYS A 79 0.83 26.40 -13.94
N LYS A 80 1.22 27.32 -13.05
CA LYS A 80 0.25 27.98 -12.17
C LYS A 80 -0.81 28.56 -13.11
N SER A 81 -2.02 27.99 -13.11
CA SER A 81 -3.10 28.50 -13.96
C SER A 81 -3.29 29.99 -13.66
N ASP A 82 -3.58 30.80 -14.67
CA ASP A 82 -3.78 32.24 -14.50
C ASP A 82 -4.75 32.52 -13.34
N ARG A 83 -4.56 33.63 -12.60
CA ARG A 83 -5.41 33.97 -11.45
C ARG A 83 -6.90 33.89 -11.79
N ILE A 84 -7.28 34.34 -12.99
CA ILE A 84 -8.65 34.28 -13.52
C ILE A 84 -9.13 32.82 -13.62
N SER A 85 -8.29 31.91 -14.11
CA SER A 85 -8.62 30.49 -14.22
C SER A 85 -8.80 29.83 -12.85
N GLN A 86 -7.99 30.21 -11.86
CA GLN A 86 -8.16 29.72 -10.48
C GLN A 86 -9.46 30.21 -9.86
N ILE A 87 -9.81 31.48 -10.06
CA ILE A 87 -11.06 32.07 -9.59
C ILE A 87 -12.25 31.33 -10.21
N GLN A 88 -12.25 31.14 -11.54
CA GLN A 88 -13.31 30.41 -12.24
C GLN A 88 -13.45 28.96 -11.76
N ALA A 89 -12.34 28.28 -11.51
CA ALA A 89 -12.35 26.91 -10.99
C ALA A 89 -13.00 26.83 -9.59
N ILE A 90 -12.74 27.84 -8.74
CA ILE A 90 -13.36 27.94 -7.41
C ILE A 90 -14.86 28.23 -7.54
N GLU A 91 -15.25 29.22 -8.35
CA GLU A 91 -16.66 29.59 -8.57
C GLU A 91 -17.49 28.42 -9.13
N ALA A 92 -16.95 27.71 -10.13
CA ALA A 92 -17.60 26.53 -10.71
C ALA A 92 -17.78 25.41 -9.68
N LYS A 93 -16.78 25.19 -8.81
CA LYS A 93 -16.86 24.20 -7.74
C LYS A 93 -17.89 24.57 -6.69
N LEU A 94 -17.93 25.84 -6.27
CA LEU A 94 -18.94 26.34 -5.32
C LEU A 94 -20.35 26.18 -5.88
N LYS A 95 -20.58 26.55 -7.14
CA LYS A 95 -21.86 26.38 -7.82
C LYS A 95 -22.30 24.91 -7.90
N LEU A 96 -21.36 24.00 -8.13
CA LEU A 96 -21.65 22.57 -8.13
C LEU A 96 -22.02 22.08 -6.73
N MET A 97 -21.33 22.55 -5.69
CA MET A 97 -21.63 22.23 -4.29
C MET A 97 -22.99 22.77 -3.86
N GLU A 98 -23.33 24.01 -4.24
CA GLU A 98 -24.63 24.63 -3.99
C GLU A 98 -25.76 23.83 -4.66
N LYS A 99 -25.61 23.51 -5.96
CA LYS A 99 -26.57 22.66 -6.67
C LYS A 99 -26.69 21.27 -6.04
N LYS A 100 -25.58 20.67 -5.58
CA LYS A 100 -25.60 19.37 -4.90
C LYS A 100 -26.32 19.44 -3.54
N GLN A 101 -26.24 20.57 -2.83
CA GLN A 101 -26.99 20.77 -1.59
C GLN A 101 -28.50 20.83 -1.83
N GLU A 102 -28.95 21.40 -2.95
CA GLU A 102 -30.37 21.38 -3.32
C GLU A 102 -30.86 19.98 -3.72
N ASP A 103 -30.01 19.19 -4.38
CA ASP A 103 -30.32 17.80 -4.77
C ASP A 103 -30.23 16.78 -3.59
N GLU A 104 -29.55 17.11 -2.48
CA GLU A 104 -29.29 16.18 -1.35
C GLU A 104 -30.14 16.38 -0.08
N LEU A 105 -31.16 17.25 -0.07
CA LEU A 105 -32.11 17.37 1.05
C LEU A 105 -33.44 16.62 0.82
N LYS A 106 -33.34 15.31 0.55
CA LYS A 106 -34.41 14.33 0.87
C LYS A 106 -33.81 13.04 1.42
N ILE A 107 -33.57 13.00 2.72
CA ILE A 107 -33.08 11.82 3.45
C ILE A 107 -34.21 10.77 3.70
N ASN A 108 -35.37 10.87 3.04
CA ASN A 108 -36.46 9.89 3.18
C ASN A 108 -37.09 9.41 1.85
N ASP A 109 -36.36 9.43 0.73
CA ASP A 109 -36.78 8.62 -0.42
C ASP A 109 -36.23 7.20 -0.23
N THR A 110 -36.98 6.45 0.57
CA THR A 110 -36.81 5.01 0.77
C THR A 110 -36.49 4.30 -0.55
N VAL A 111 -35.58 3.33 -0.47
CA VAL A 111 -35.08 2.45 -1.54
C VAL A 111 -36.21 1.60 -2.19
N ALA A 112 -37.48 1.92 -1.95
CA ALA A 112 -38.65 1.14 -2.33
C ALA A 112 -39.24 1.49 -3.71
N THR A 113 -38.95 2.66 -4.29
CA THR A 113 -39.61 3.11 -5.54
C THR A 113 -38.73 3.11 -6.79
N LYS A 114 -37.41 2.90 -6.68
CA LYS A 114 -36.53 2.81 -7.85
C LYS A 114 -36.33 1.34 -8.24
N PRO A 115 -36.69 0.93 -9.48
CA PRO A 115 -36.42 -0.42 -9.92
C PRO A 115 -34.91 -0.68 -9.91
N PRO A 116 -34.45 -1.87 -9.52
CA PRO A 116 -33.03 -2.18 -9.47
C PRO A 116 -32.39 -1.98 -10.85
N VAL A 117 -31.17 -1.45 -10.86
CA VAL A 117 -30.39 -1.13 -12.09
C VAL A 117 -30.33 -2.34 -13.04
N ILE A 118 -30.37 -3.55 -12.51
CA ILE A 118 -30.33 -4.80 -13.25
C ILE A 118 -31.49 -4.96 -14.25
N VAL A 119 -32.63 -4.31 -14.02
CA VAL A 119 -33.82 -4.39 -14.88
C VAL A 119 -33.63 -3.58 -16.16
N GLN A 120 -32.84 -2.48 -16.12
CA GLN A 120 -32.61 -1.64 -17.31
C GLN A 120 -31.77 -2.33 -18.38
N TYR A 121 -30.99 -3.35 -18.01
CA TYR A 121 -30.10 -4.08 -18.93
C TYR A 121 -30.64 -5.45 -19.35
N GLN A 122 -31.88 -5.79 -19.01
CA GLN A 122 -32.55 -7.03 -19.42
C GLN A 122 -33.37 -6.88 -20.69
N TYR A 123 -32.79 -6.28 -21.74
CA TYR A 123 -33.41 -6.32 -23.07
C TYR A 123 -32.95 -7.56 -23.84
N ASN A 124 -33.93 -8.39 -24.21
CA ASN A 124 -33.90 -9.48 -25.19
C ASN A 124 -33.22 -10.79 -24.77
N LYS A 125 -34.02 -11.69 -24.18
CA LYS A 125 -33.81 -13.12 -24.35
C LYS A 125 -35.12 -13.85 -24.63
N SER A 126 -35.65 -13.66 -25.84
CA SER A 126 -36.63 -14.58 -26.41
C SER A 126 -36.67 -14.48 -27.93
N GLN A 127 -36.39 -15.64 -28.57
CA GLN A 127 -36.44 -16.00 -30.00
C GLN A 127 -35.35 -15.30 -30.84
N VAL A 128 -34.49 -15.96 -31.64
CA VAL A 128 -34.81 -16.87 -32.76
C VAL A 128 -33.56 -17.74 -33.13
N THR A 129 -33.81 -19.04 -33.39
CA THR A 129 -33.13 -20.01 -34.28
C THR A 129 -31.59 -20.20 -34.31
N SER A 130 -31.21 -21.45 -34.01
CA SER A 130 -30.39 -22.34 -34.85
C SER A 130 -29.31 -21.72 -35.75
N SER A 131 -28.08 -21.65 -35.24
CA SER A 131 -26.90 -21.95 -36.06
C SER A 131 -25.74 -22.39 -35.18
N ASN A 132 -25.16 -23.55 -35.53
CA ASN A 132 -24.02 -24.18 -34.89
C ASN A 132 -22.84 -23.22 -34.67
N CYS A 133 -22.61 -22.76 -33.43
CA CYS A 133 -21.34 -22.20 -33.02
C CYS A 133 -20.46 -23.31 -32.44
N LYS A 134 -19.68 -23.96 -33.32
CA LYS A 134 -18.69 -24.97 -32.96
C LYS A 134 -17.65 -24.34 -32.01
N TYR A 135 -17.70 -24.70 -30.73
CA TYR A 135 -16.65 -24.40 -29.77
C TYR A 135 -15.36 -25.11 -30.20
N LYS A 136 -14.45 -24.40 -30.86
CA LYS A 136 -13.08 -24.89 -31.08
C LYS A 136 -12.32 -24.77 -29.76
N HIS A 137 -12.20 -25.87 -29.04
CA HIS A 137 -11.21 -26.01 -27.97
C HIS A 137 -9.80 -25.97 -28.57
N SER A 138 -9.22 -24.77 -28.65
CA SER A 138 -7.79 -24.59 -28.91
C SER A 138 -7.03 -24.91 -27.62
N SER A 139 -6.54 -26.14 -27.50
CA SER A 139 -5.52 -26.53 -26.53
C SER A 139 -4.24 -25.72 -26.78
N LYS A 140 -4.04 -24.63 -26.03
CA LYS A 140 -2.77 -23.92 -26.00
C LYS A 140 -2.27 -23.83 -24.57
N LYS A 141 -1.33 -24.76 -24.32
CA LYS A 141 -0.03 -24.63 -23.64
C LYS A 141 0.02 -23.80 -22.35
N SER A 142 0.62 -24.44 -21.37
CA SER A 142 0.88 -24.01 -20.00
C SER A 142 1.47 -22.60 -19.88
N ASP A 143 0.69 -21.69 -19.31
CA ASP A 143 1.22 -20.56 -18.53
C ASP A 143 1.45 -21.02 -17.09
N ARG A 144 2.41 -21.93 -16.92
CA ARG A 144 3.11 -22.10 -15.65
C ARG A 144 4.46 -21.43 -15.85
N PHE A 145 4.83 -20.53 -14.95
CA PHE A 145 6.03 -19.67 -14.99
C PHE A 145 5.83 -18.27 -15.56
N ASN A 146 4.94 -17.50 -14.94
CA ASN A 146 5.25 -16.10 -14.67
C ASN A 146 4.65 -15.70 -13.32
N LYS A 147 5.35 -16.08 -12.25
CA LYS A 147 5.16 -15.49 -10.92
C LYS A 147 6.42 -14.70 -10.59
N PRO A 148 6.32 -13.44 -10.14
CA PRO A 148 7.45 -12.52 -9.99
C PRO A 148 8.43 -12.87 -8.86
N TYR A 149 8.25 -13.99 -8.17
CA TYR A 149 9.19 -14.49 -7.15
C TYR A 149 9.35 -16.01 -7.28
N SER A 150 10.04 -16.44 -8.34
CA SER A 150 10.59 -17.80 -8.40
C SER A 150 11.93 -17.81 -7.66
N LYS A 151 11.93 -18.27 -6.40
CA LYS A 151 13.16 -18.55 -5.67
C LYS A 151 13.85 -19.75 -6.31
N ASN A 152 14.96 -19.50 -7.00
CA ASN A 152 15.89 -20.56 -7.40
C ASN A 152 16.41 -21.24 -6.12
N LYS A 153 15.98 -22.48 -5.87
CA LYS A 153 16.62 -23.34 -4.88
C LYS A 153 17.85 -23.94 -5.54
N TYR A 154 19.03 -23.44 -5.21
CA TYR A 154 20.26 -24.20 -5.43
C TYR A 154 20.14 -25.50 -4.62
N LYS A 155 20.10 -26.63 -5.34
CA LYS A 155 20.34 -27.94 -4.74
C LYS A 155 21.82 -28.03 -4.37
N ARG A 156 22.05 -28.72 -3.25
CA ARG A 156 23.37 -29.10 -2.72
C ARG A 156 24.23 -29.81 -3.74
#